data_AF-A0A349JUW4-F1
#
_entry.id   AF-A0A349JUW4-F1
#
_cell.length_a   1.000
_cell.length_b   1.000
_cell.length_c   1.000
_cell.angle_alpha   90.00
_cell.angle_beta   90.00
_cell.angle_gamma   90.00
#
_symmetry.space_group_name_H-M   'P 1'
#
loop_
_entity.id
_entity.type
_entity.pdbx_description
1 polymer ?
#
loop_
_entity_poly.entity_id
_entity_poly.type
_entity_poly.pdbx_seq_one_letter_code
_entity_poly.pdbx_strand_id
1 'polypeptide(L)'
;MMKVAKRVLQGVAAATALSALIVTAFLAPSSLGAQESSLGDLTFTRDIVPILQRSCQTCHRDGGVAPMSLESYEQVRRYSSRIVYRTGLRYVAGAMPPWYVEKDIGIQHFKNDPSLSDWEVAAIAAWVENGMPEGSPADMPPPRVFPNGETWIAGEPDLIVKTNEILVEAGAPDWWGEIESVPVGLDEDRWVSSVEIREVNDV
;
A
#
# COMPACT_ATOMS: atom_id res chain seq x y z
N MET A 1 -34.98 66.62 -36.71
CA MET A 1 -34.78 65.41 -37.54
C MET A 1 -33.29 65.06 -37.53
N MET A 2 -32.97 63.77 -37.36
CA MET A 2 -31.62 63.20 -37.26
C MET A 2 -30.57 63.80 -38.21
N LYS A 3 -29.33 63.88 -37.71
CA LYS A 3 -28.07 63.41 -38.34
C LYS A 3 -26.90 63.80 -37.41
N VAL A 4 -26.29 62.84 -36.72
CA VAL A 4 -25.02 62.19 -37.11
C VAL A 4 -23.97 63.21 -37.57
N ALA A 5 -22.94 63.40 -36.74
CA ALA A 5 -21.69 64.05 -37.14
C ALA A 5 -20.52 63.20 -36.63
N LYS A 6 -19.92 62.42 -37.56
CA LYS A 6 -18.53 61.99 -37.43
C LYS A 6 -17.66 63.25 -37.54
N ARG A 7 -16.83 63.50 -36.53
CA ARG A 7 -15.65 64.37 -36.67
C ARG A 7 -14.42 63.55 -36.28
N VAL A 8 -13.63 63.27 -37.30
CA VAL A 8 -12.20 62.97 -37.16
C VAL A 8 -11.50 64.33 -37.25
N LEU A 9 -10.67 64.68 -36.28
CA LEU A 9 -9.47 65.50 -36.51
C LEU A 9 -8.55 65.49 -35.27
N GLN A 10 -7.24 65.41 -35.56
CA GLN A 10 -6.11 65.96 -34.79
C GLN A 10 -5.82 65.26 -33.44
N GLY A 11 -4.64 64.68 -33.19
CA GLY A 11 -3.30 65.15 -33.50
C GLY A 11 -2.81 66.02 -32.34
N VAL A 12 -2.20 65.42 -31.31
CA VAL A 12 -1.41 66.14 -30.29
C VAL A 12 -0.24 65.27 -29.82
N ALA A 13 0.89 65.94 -29.71
CA ALA A 13 2.21 65.46 -29.36
C ALA A 13 2.35 64.92 -27.93
N ALA A 14 3.36 64.05 -27.81
CA ALA A 14 4.28 63.86 -26.67
C ALA A 14 3.75 64.06 -25.24
N ALA A 15 3.66 62.94 -24.52
CA ALA A 15 3.87 62.91 -23.08
C ALA A 15 4.78 61.71 -22.74
N THR A 16 6.07 62.01 -22.58
CA THR A 16 7.02 61.13 -21.91
C THR A 16 6.68 61.07 -20.42
N ALA A 17 6.23 59.92 -19.93
CA ALA A 17 6.24 59.61 -18.51
C ALA A 17 6.40 58.09 -18.30
N LEU A 18 7.65 57.74 -18.01
CA LEU A 18 8.13 56.64 -17.17
C LEU A 18 7.04 55.79 -16.48
N SER A 19 7.00 54.49 -16.79
CA SER A 19 6.77 53.40 -15.81
C SER A 19 6.98 52.05 -16.52
N ALA A 20 8.22 51.59 -16.54
CA ALA A 20 8.54 50.20 -16.87
C ALA A 20 8.16 49.34 -15.65
N LEU A 21 6.97 48.74 -15.68
CA LEU A 21 6.60 47.71 -14.72
C LEU A 21 7.28 46.41 -15.15
N ILE A 22 8.53 46.21 -14.72
CA ILE A 22 9.22 44.92 -14.88
C ILE A 22 8.60 43.98 -13.84
N VAL A 23 7.60 43.20 -14.27
CA VAL A 23 7.12 42.04 -13.53
C VAL A 23 8.19 40.96 -13.67
N THR A 24 9.13 40.92 -12.74
CA THR A 24 10.04 39.79 -12.57
C THR A 24 9.24 38.65 -11.95
N ALA A 25 8.65 37.81 -12.80
CA ALA A 25 8.12 36.52 -12.38
C ALA A 25 9.30 35.67 -11.88
N PHE A 26 9.41 35.53 -10.56
CA PHE A 26 10.31 34.59 -9.91
C PHE A 26 9.87 33.16 -10.30
N LEU A 27 10.52 32.60 -11.32
CA LEU A 27 10.50 31.16 -11.57
C LEU A 27 11.41 30.51 -10.52
N ALA A 28 10.87 30.25 -9.33
CA ALA A 28 11.49 29.34 -8.40
C ALA A 28 11.35 27.92 -8.96
N PRO A 29 12.43 27.14 -9.13
CA PRO A 29 12.31 25.73 -9.41
C PRO A 29 11.75 25.03 -8.17
N SER A 30 10.48 24.65 -8.23
CA SER A 30 9.87 23.73 -7.26
C SER A 30 10.58 22.39 -7.36
N SER A 31 11.65 22.23 -6.59
CA SER A 31 12.24 20.93 -6.32
C SER A 31 11.30 20.21 -5.35
N LEU A 32 10.32 19.48 -5.90
CA LEU A 32 9.77 18.33 -5.18
C LEU A 32 10.89 17.29 -5.13
N GLY A 33 11.82 17.47 -4.20
CA GLY A 33 12.72 16.39 -3.83
C GLY A 33 11.89 15.34 -3.12
N ALA A 34 11.77 14.15 -3.71
CA ALA A 34 11.52 12.97 -2.92
C ALA A 34 12.71 12.87 -1.96
N GLN A 35 12.50 13.27 -0.71
CA GLN A 35 13.51 13.16 0.33
C GLN A 35 13.66 11.66 0.61
N GLU A 36 14.65 11.02 0.00
CA GLU A 36 15.04 9.67 0.40
C GLU A 36 15.42 9.74 1.88
N SER A 37 14.56 9.18 2.74
CA SER A 37 14.82 9.10 4.17
C SER A 37 16.14 8.38 4.37
N SER A 38 17.14 9.10 4.90
CA SER A 38 18.37 8.45 5.34
C SER A 38 18.02 7.45 6.43
N LEU A 39 18.71 6.30 6.47
CA LEU A 39 18.44 5.24 7.46
C LEU A 39 18.63 5.71 8.92
N GLY A 40 19.24 6.88 9.15
CA GLY A 40 19.48 7.45 10.49
C GLY A 40 18.28 8.15 11.13
N ASP A 41 17.32 8.65 10.33
CA ASP A 41 16.23 9.51 10.83
C ASP A 41 14.83 8.86 10.67
N LEU A 42 14.78 7.55 10.49
CA LEU A 42 13.53 6.81 10.27
C LEU A 42 12.61 6.86 11.48
N THR A 43 11.31 7.04 11.27
CA THR A 43 10.30 6.98 12.35
C THR A 43 9.20 5.96 12.05
N PHE A 44 8.51 5.52 13.11
CA PHE A 44 7.42 4.57 12.98
C PHE A 44 6.30 5.11 12.10
N THR A 45 5.81 6.31 12.41
CA THR A 45 4.64 6.90 11.74
C THR A 45 4.90 7.15 10.26
N ARG A 46 6.06 7.72 9.92
CA ARG A 46 6.39 8.13 8.54
C ARG A 46 6.90 6.98 7.68
N ASP A 47 7.85 6.19 8.18
CA ASP A 47 8.63 5.28 7.32
C ASP A 47 8.23 3.81 7.51
N ILE A 48 7.85 3.39 8.71
CA ILE A 48 7.58 1.96 9.01
C ILE A 48 6.12 1.58 8.78
N VAL A 49 5.16 2.42 9.20
CA VAL A 49 3.73 2.12 9.04
C VAL A 49 3.35 1.87 7.57
N PRO A 50 3.82 2.64 6.56
CA PRO A 50 3.51 2.31 5.16
C PRO A 50 3.95 0.92 4.72
N ILE A 51 5.12 0.46 5.20
CA ILE A 51 5.64 -0.89 4.92
C ILE A 51 4.72 -1.94 5.58
N LEU A 52 4.40 -1.75 6.87
CA LEU A 52 3.53 -2.67 7.60
C LEU A 52 2.12 -2.73 7.03
N GLN A 53 1.54 -1.59 6.68
CA GLN A 53 0.23 -1.49 6.05
C GLN A 53 0.18 -2.31 4.76
N ARG A 54 1.18 -2.18 3.88
CA ARG A 54 1.22 -2.90 2.60
C ARG A 54 1.50 -4.38 2.76
N SER A 55 2.54 -4.72 3.52
CA SER A 55 3.15 -6.06 3.51
C SER A 55 2.76 -6.94 4.69
N CYS A 56 2.20 -6.39 5.76
CA CYS A 56 1.97 -7.14 7.01
C CYS A 56 0.50 -7.12 7.45
N GLN A 57 -0.16 -5.96 7.44
CA GLN A 57 -1.47 -5.78 8.08
C GLN A 57 -2.62 -6.51 7.37
N THR A 58 -2.42 -7.02 6.15
CA THR A 58 -3.40 -7.94 5.54
C THR A 58 -3.67 -9.15 6.44
N CYS A 59 -2.64 -9.67 7.11
CA CYS A 59 -2.73 -10.80 8.05
C CYS A 59 -2.56 -10.37 9.50
N HIS A 60 -1.64 -9.43 9.77
CA HIS A 60 -1.28 -8.93 11.10
C HIS A 60 -2.13 -7.72 11.51
N ARG A 61 -3.41 -7.95 11.70
CA ARG A 61 -4.40 -6.96 12.17
C ARG A 61 -5.35 -7.60 13.17
N ASP A 62 -6.12 -6.79 13.87
CA ASP A 62 -7.19 -7.28 14.72
C ASP A 62 -8.22 -8.06 13.89
N GLY A 63 -8.63 -9.23 14.39
CA GLY A 63 -9.45 -10.19 13.65
C GLY A 63 -8.79 -10.79 12.39
N GLY A 64 -7.49 -10.56 12.18
CA GLY A 64 -6.71 -11.19 11.13
C GLY A 64 -6.24 -12.60 11.49
N VAL A 65 -5.73 -13.34 10.50
CA VAL A 65 -5.27 -14.73 10.67
C VAL A 65 -3.96 -14.87 11.44
N ALA A 66 -3.16 -13.79 11.54
CA ALA A 66 -1.89 -13.86 12.24
C ALA A 66 -2.08 -13.67 13.76
N PRO A 67 -1.28 -14.35 14.60
CA PRO A 67 -1.52 -14.42 16.06
C PRO A 67 -1.22 -13.11 16.81
N MET A 68 -0.85 -12.04 16.10
CA MET A 68 -0.50 -10.74 16.67
C MET A 68 -0.77 -9.62 15.67
N SER A 69 -1.47 -8.58 16.12
CA SER A 69 -1.70 -7.36 15.35
C SER A 69 -0.42 -6.51 15.29
N LEU A 70 -0.22 -5.81 14.17
CA LEU A 70 0.87 -4.87 13.89
C LEU A 70 0.31 -3.52 13.42
N GLU A 71 -0.76 -3.05 14.07
CA GLU A 71 -1.49 -1.83 13.72
C GLU A 71 -1.08 -0.63 14.58
N SER A 72 -0.58 -0.86 15.80
CA SER A 72 -0.10 0.17 16.71
C SER A 72 1.41 0.14 16.91
N TYR A 73 1.97 1.28 17.31
CA TYR A 73 3.39 1.41 17.66
C TYR A 73 3.79 0.44 18.78
N GLU A 74 2.99 0.32 19.83
CA GLU A 74 3.27 -0.55 20.98
C GLU A 74 3.32 -2.03 20.59
N GLN A 75 2.41 -2.44 19.70
CA GLN A 75 2.37 -3.79 19.17
C GLN A 75 3.62 -4.08 18.36
N VAL A 76 3.99 -3.20 17.43
CA VAL A 76 5.16 -3.36 16.57
C VAL A 76 6.45 -3.32 17.37
N ARG A 77 6.59 -2.35 18.29
CA ARG A 77 7.73 -2.22 19.19
C ARG A 77 7.96 -3.48 20.02
N ARG A 78 6.90 -4.10 20.54
CA ARG A 78 6.97 -5.34 21.32
C ARG A 78 7.61 -6.49 20.52
N TYR A 79 7.38 -6.55 19.22
CA TYR A 79 7.86 -7.62 18.35
C TYR A 79 9.03 -7.24 17.44
N SER A 80 9.55 -6.02 17.56
CA SER A 80 10.60 -5.43 16.71
C SER A 80 11.74 -6.39 16.37
N SER A 81 12.39 -7.01 17.37
CA SER A 81 13.50 -7.94 17.11
C SER A 81 13.08 -9.18 16.31
N ARG A 82 11.85 -9.67 16.52
CA ARG A 82 11.29 -10.79 15.73
C ARG A 82 10.96 -10.34 14.32
N ILE A 83 10.43 -9.13 14.15
CA ILE A 83 10.14 -8.56 12.83
C ILE A 83 11.44 -8.48 12.03
N VAL A 84 12.49 -7.86 12.58
CA VAL A 84 13.82 -7.77 11.94
C VAL A 84 14.36 -9.16 11.57
N TYR A 85 14.33 -10.11 12.50
CA TYR A 85 14.80 -11.47 12.22
C TYR A 85 14.02 -12.13 11.08
N ARG A 86 12.69 -12.02 11.08
CA ARG A 86 11.83 -12.71 10.11
C ARG A 86 11.87 -12.05 8.73
N THR A 87 11.95 -10.73 8.64
CA THR A 87 12.11 -10.01 7.36
C THR A 87 13.51 -10.15 6.78
N GLY A 88 14.54 -10.26 7.63
CA GLY A 88 15.91 -10.58 7.22
C GLY A 88 16.02 -11.94 6.54
N LEU A 89 15.15 -12.89 6.92
CA LEU A 89 15.06 -14.23 6.33
C LEU A 89 14.02 -14.36 5.22
N ARG A 90 13.46 -13.27 4.66
CA ARG A 90 12.32 -13.30 3.71
C ARG A 90 12.44 -14.26 2.51
N TYR A 91 13.65 -14.69 2.15
CA TYR A 91 13.90 -15.65 1.07
C TYR A 91 13.96 -17.12 1.52
N VAL A 92 13.79 -17.38 2.82
CA VAL A 92 13.78 -18.73 3.40
C VAL A 92 12.34 -19.19 3.56
N ALA A 93 12.08 -20.45 3.19
CA ALA A 93 10.78 -21.08 3.40
C ALA A 93 10.32 -20.94 4.86
N GLY A 94 9.07 -20.53 5.04
CA GLY A 94 8.48 -20.26 6.34
C GLY A 94 8.87 -18.92 6.96
N ALA A 95 9.50 -17.99 6.24
CA ALA A 95 9.79 -16.62 6.70
C ALA A 95 8.65 -15.63 6.38
N MET A 96 8.82 -14.36 6.79
CA MET A 96 7.81 -13.30 6.62
C MET A 96 8.34 -12.14 5.77
N PRO A 97 7.52 -11.52 4.92
CA PRO A 97 6.18 -11.97 4.53
C PRO A 97 6.25 -13.28 3.71
N PRO A 98 5.23 -14.16 3.79
CA PRO A 98 5.25 -15.43 3.09
C PRO A 98 5.06 -15.18 1.59
N TRP A 99 6.15 -15.15 0.83
CA TRP A 99 6.14 -14.88 -0.61
C TRP A 99 7.39 -15.44 -1.29
N TYR A 100 7.29 -16.64 -1.85
CA TYR A 100 8.43 -17.41 -2.38
C TYR A 100 8.53 -17.33 -3.91
N VAL A 101 8.33 -16.13 -4.46
CA VAL A 101 8.43 -15.88 -5.89
C VAL A 101 9.89 -15.71 -6.30
N GLU A 102 10.28 -16.37 -7.38
CA GLU A 102 11.58 -16.22 -8.03
C GLU A 102 11.69 -14.85 -8.70
N LYS A 103 12.62 -14.00 -8.22
CA LYS A 103 12.76 -12.61 -8.67
C LYS A 103 13.45 -12.43 -10.03
N ASP A 104 13.98 -13.51 -10.59
CA ASP A 104 14.77 -13.47 -11.82
C ASP A 104 14.14 -14.30 -12.96
N ILE A 105 12.98 -14.92 -12.74
CA ILE A 105 12.35 -15.83 -13.70
C ILE A 105 10.85 -15.56 -13.80
N GLY A 106 10.34 -15.37 -15.02
CA GLY A 106 8.90 -15.26 -15.27
C GLY A 106 8.31 -13.91 -14.87
N ILE A 107 7.07 -13.91 -14.39
CA ILE A 107 6.33 -12.70 -14.01
C ILE A 107 6.97 -12.09 -12.77
N GLN A 108 7.28 -10.79 -12.81
CA GLN A 108 7.97 -10.07 -11.71
C GLN A 108 7.10 -9.06 -10.98
N HIS A 109 5.90 -8.78 -11.51
CA HIS A 109 5.01 -7.79 -10.94
C HIS A 109 3.67 -8.45 -10.68
N PHE A 110 3.41 -8.72 -9.39
CA PHE A 110 2.16 -9.29 -8.93
C PHE A 110 1.28 -8.19 -8.37
N LYS A 111 -0.02 -8.28 -8.68
CA LYS A 111 -1.01 -7.47 -7.99
C LYS A 111 -0.98 -7.86 -6.51
N ASN A 112 -0.91 -6.87 -5.62
CA ASN A 112 -0.83 -7.06 -4.16
C ASN A 112 0.43 -7.82 -3.67
N ASP A 113 1.56 -7.67 -4.36
CA ASP A 113 2.84 -8.23 -3.93
C ASP A 113 3.23 -7.76 -2.51
N PRO A 114 3.30 -8.67 -1.51
CA PRO A 114 3.63 -8.31 -0.14
C PRO A 114 5.14 -8.23 0.08
N SER A 115 5.98 -8.55 -0.91
CA SER A 115 7.43 -8.61 -0.74
C SER A 115 8.03 -7.30 -0.26
N LEU A 116 9.15 -7.44 0.43
CA LEU A 116 9.96 -6.34 0.90
C LEU A 116 11.14 -6.15 -0.05
N SER A 117 11.37 -4.90 -0.43
CA SER A 117 12.61 -4.47 -1.05
C SER A 117 13.77 -4.53 -0.05
N ASP A 118 14.99 -4.52 -0.56
CA ASP A 118 16.20 -4.53 0.28
C ASP A 118 16.26 -3.28 1.16
N TRP A 119 15.83 -2.12 0.63
CA TRP A 119 15.73 -0.89 1.40
C TRP A 119 14.72 -1.02 2.55
N GLU A 120 13.55 -1.62 2.34
CA GLU A 120 12.54 -1.76 3.41
C GLU A 120 13.02 -2.66 4.54
N VAL A 121 13.72 -3.75 4.22
CA VAL A 121 14.34 -4.60 5.23
C VAL A 121 15.40 -3.83 6.00
N ALA A 122 16.25 -3.06 5.31
CA ALA A 122 17.25 -2.21 5.95
C ALA A 122 16.61 -1.10 6.80
N ALA A 123 15.51 -0.51 6.35
CA ALA A 123 14.79 0.54 7.05
C ALA A 123 14.17 0.02 8.35
N ILE A 124 13.52 -1.15 8.32
CA ILE A 124 13.00 -1.80 9.52
C ILE A 124 14.14 -2.10 10.50
N ALA A 125 15.25 -2.66 10.03
CA ALA A 125 16.40 -2.96 10.88
C ALA A 125 17.01 -1.69 11.51
N ALA A 126 17.30 -0.68 10.70
CA ALA A 126 17.89 0.58 11.15
C ALA A 126 16.96 1.32 12.12
N TRP A 127 15.65 1.35 11.88
CA TRP A 127 14.69 1.93 12.81
C TRP A 127 14.72 1.23 14.18
N VAL A 128 14.84 -0.11 14.20
CA VAL A 128 14.98 -0.85 15.46
C VAL A 128 16.31 -0.54 16.15
N GLU A 129 17.41 -0.50 15.40
CA GLU A 129 18.74 -0.15 15.92
C GLU A 129 18.81 1.26 16.48
N ASN A 130 18.09 2.22 15.88
CA ASN A 130 18.01 3.61 16.31
C ASN A 130 17.04 3.83 17.50
N GLY A 131 16.59 2.76 18.16
CA GLY A 131 15.75 2.85 19.35
C GLY A 131 14.25 2.97 19.07
N MET A 132 13.82 2.69 17.85
CA MET A 132 12.41 2.66 17.43
C MET A 132 11.68 4.00 17.65
N PRO A 133 12.20 5.15 17.20
CA PRO A 133 11.50 6.42 17.37
C PRO A 133 10.11 6.37 16.74
N GLU A 134 9.09 6.75 17.50
CA GLU A 134 7.69 6.71 17.04
C GLU A 134 7.44 7.76 15.94
N GLY A 135 7.98 8.96 16.11
CA GLY A 135 7.78 10.07 15.19
C GLY A 135 6.54 10.90 15.52
N SER A 136 6.19 11.81 14.60
CA SER A 136 5.04 12.69 14.78
C SER A 136 3.74 11.96 14.44
N PRO A 137 2.68 12.08 15.25
CA PRO A 137 1.34 11.60 14.88
C PRO A 137 0.80 12.23 13.59
N ALA A 138 1.28 13.42 13.22
CA ALA A 138 0.87 14.10 11.98
C ALA A 138 1.39 13.39 10.71
N ASP A 139 2.44 12.58 10.84
CA ASP A 139 3.01 11.80 9.73
C ASP A 139 2.37 10.40 9.60
N MET A 140 1.44 10.05 10.51
CA MET A 140 0.79 8.75 10.51
C MET A 140 -0.13 8.62 9.29
N PRO A 141 0.08 7.63 8.39
CA PRO A 141 -0.83 7.41 7.29
C PRO A 141 -2.21 6.98 7.83
N PRO A 142 -3.28 7.26 7.08
CA PRO A 142 -4.61 6.81 7.46
C PRO A 142 -4.63 5.28 7.64
N PRO A 143 -5.32 4.75 8.66
CA PRO A 143 -5.44 3.31 8.85
C PRO A 143 -6.06 2.64 7.62
N ARG A 144 -5.59 1.44 7.29
CA ARG A 144 -6.20 0.64 6.23
C ARG A 144 -7.61 0.23 6.65
N VAL A 145 -8.55 0.37 5.73
CA VAL A 145 -9.89 -0.18 5.87
C VAL A 145 -9.91 -1.53 5.17
N PHE A 146 -10.20 -2.58 5.93
CA PHE A 146 -10.34 -3.92 5.40
C PHE A 146 -11.83 -4.28 5.23
N PRO A 147 -12.20 -5.05 4.19
CA PRO A 147 -13.54 -5.58 4.08
C PRO A 147 -13.90 -6.40 5.33
N ASN A 148 -15.15 -6.30 5.77
CA ASN A 148 -15.69 -6.96 6.96
C ASN A 148 -15.88 -8.49 6.79
N GLY A 149 -15.12 -9.12 5.88
CA GLY A 149 -15.24 -10.54 5.57
C GLY A 149 -16.47 -10.91 4.74
N GLU A 150 -17.46 -10.03 4.58
CA GLU A 150 -18.70 -10.29 3.82
C GLU A 150 -18.60 -9.92 2.33
N THR A 151 -17.68 -9.02 2.00
CA THR A 151 -17.50 -8.46 0.65
C THR A 151 -16.44 -9.22 -0.13
N TRP A 152 -16.74 -9.56 -1.37
CA TRP A 152 -15.80 -10.13 -2.33
C TRP A 152 -14.80 -9.07 -2.81
N ILE A 153 -13.49 -9.35 -2.68
CA ILE A 153 -12.42 -8.42 -3.05
C ILE A 153 -12.03 -8.51 -4.54
N ALA A 154 -12.32 -9.64 -5.17
CA ALA A 154 -12.13 -9.87 -6.60
C ALA A 154 -13.23 -9.24 -7.48
N GLY A 155 -14.31 -8.74 -6.87
CA GLY A 155 -15.53 -8.30 -7.54
C GLY A 155 -16.71 -9.20 -7.21
N GLU A 156 -17.92 -8.81 -7.64
CA GLU A 156 -19.11 -9.65 -7.47
C GLU A 156 -18.94 -10.96 -8.26
N PRO A 157 -19.10 -12.13 -7.64
CA PRO A 157 -18.90 -13.41 -8.32
C PRO A 157 -20.11 -13.77 -9.17
N ASP A 158 -19.85 -14.24 -10.39
CA ASP A 158 -20.87 -14.85 -11.26
C ASP A 158 -21.25 -16.27 -10.80
N LEU A 159 -20.35 -16.94 -10.06
CA LEU A 159 -20.52 -18.32 -9.58
C LEU A 159 -19.88 -18.48 -8.20
N ILE A 160 -20.64 -19.03 -7.25
CA ILE A 160 -20.16 -19.40 -5.92
C ILE A 160 -20.25 -20.92 -5.79
N VAL A 161 -19.10 -21.56 -5.55
CA VAL A 161 -19.01 -23.01 -5.34
C VAL A 161 -18.64 -23.25 -3.88
N LYS A 162 -19.42 -24.09 -3.19
CA LYS A 162 -19.14 -24.48 -1.79
C LYS A 162 -18.34 -25.77 -1.77
N THR A 163 -17.17 -25.72 -1.17
CA THR A 163 -16.32 -26.89 -0.94
C THR A 163 -16.82 -27.72 0.24
N ASN A 164 -16.30 -28.93 0.39
CA ASN A 164 -16.53 -29.74 1.58
C ASN A 164 -15.95 -29.07 2.84
N GLU A 165 -16.54 -29.36 3.99
CA GLU A 165 -16.00 -28.94 5.28
C GLU A 165 -14.68 -29.65 5.57
N ILE A 166 -13.71 -28.90 6.10
CA ILE A 166 -12.41 -29.43 6.49
C ILE A 166 -12.23 -29.17 7.99
N LEU A 167 -12.10 -30.23 8.77
CA LEU A 167 -11.77 -30.13 10.19
C LEU A 167 -10.28 -29.85 10.35
N VAL A 168 -9.94 -28.67 10.86
CA VAL A 168 -8.57 -28.33 11.28
C VAL A 168 -8.51 -28.34 12.80
N GLU A 169 -7.80 -29.32 13.37
CA GLU A 169 -7.69 -29.44 14.83
C GLU A 169 -6.87 -28.28 15.43
N ALA A 170 -7.27 -27.83 16.62
CA ALA A 170 -6.51 -26.82 17.35
C ALA A 170 -5.10 -27.32 17.68
N GLY A 171 -4.09 -26.52 17.34
CA GLY A 171 -2.68 -26.87 17.56
C GLY A 171 -2.10 -27.87 16.56
N ALA A 172 -2.86 -28.26 15.52
CA ALA A 172 -2.32 -28.99 14.39
C ALA A 172 -1.24 -28.14 13.67
N PRO A 173 -0.22 -28.78 13.08
CA PRO A 173 0.71 -28.09 12.20
C PRO A 173 0.00 -27.57 10.95
N ASP A 174 0.60 -26.58 10.27
CA ASP A 174 0.11 -26.07 8.98
C ASP A 174 -0.18 -27.24 8.03
N TRP A 175 -1.39 -27.28 7.50
CA TRP A 175 -1.82 -28.29 6.55
C TRP A 175 -1.53 -27.86 5.12
N TRP A 176 -0.74 -28.66 4.41
CA TRP A 176 -0.33 -28.45 3.02
C TRP A 176 -0.91 -29.54 2.10
N GLY A 177 -2.24 -29.68 2.11
CA GLY A 177 -2.95 -30.69 1.32
C GLY A 177 -3.79 -30.11 0.20
N GLU A 178 -4.34 -31.00 -0.62
CA GLU A 178 -5.33 -30.66 -1.63
C GLU A 178 -6.72 -30.59 -1.00
N ILE A 179 -7.49 -29.57 -1.36
CA ILE A 179 -8.92 -29.50 -1.04
C ILE A 179 -9.63 -30.43 -2.02
N GLU A 180 -10.51 -31.29 -1.51
CA GLU A 180 -11.28 -32.23 -2.35
C GLU A 180 -12.10 -31.45 -3.40
N SER A 181 -12.01 -31.90 -4.66
CA SER A 181 -12.73 -31.27 -5.75
C SER A 181 -14.24 -31.43 -5.60
N VAL A 182 -14.98 -30.35 -5.81
CA VAL A 182 -16.44 -30.36 -5.87
C VAL A 182 -16.93 -30.00 -7.28
N PRO A 183 -18.05 -30.59 -7.77
CA PRO A 183 -18.61 -30.21 -9.05
C PRO A 183 -19.02 -28.74 -9.09
N VAL A 184 -18.54 -27.99 -10.08
CA VAL A 184 -18.85 -26.56 -10.27
C VAL A 184 -20.21 -26.30 -10.93
N GLY A 185 -20.84 -27.34 -11.48
CA GLY A 185 -22.17 -27.25 -12.11
C GLY A 185 -22.19 -26.55 -13.47
N LEU A 186 -21.06 -26.50 -14.18
CA LEU A 186 -20.95 -25.98 -15.54
C LEU A 186 -20.92 -27.16 -16.53
N ASP A 187 -21.79 -27.09 -17.54
CA ASP A 187 -21.90 -28.12 -18.59
C ASP A 187 -21.01 -27.83 -19.81
N GLU A 188 -20.30 -26.71 -19.80
CA GLU A 188 -19.45 -26.25 -20.90
C GLU A 188 -18.26 -25.43 -20.38
N ASP A 189 -17.16 -25.46 -21.13
CA ASP A 189 -15.92 -24.80 -20.77
C ASP A 189 -16.07 -23.27 -20.69
N ARG A 190 -15.40 -22.68 -19.71
CA ARG A 190 -15.39 -21.24 -19.45
C ARG A 190 -14.01 -20.73 -19.12
N TRP A 191 -13.72 -19.51 -19.55
CA TRP A 191 -12.55 -18.77 -19.10
C TRP A 191 -12.81 -18.19 -17.71
N VAL A 192 -11.83 -18.34 -16.83
CA VAL A 192 -11.85 -17.77 -15.49
C VAL A 192 -10.95 -16.53 -15.47
N SER A 193 -11.51 -15.38 -15.14
CA SER A 193 -10.77 -14.12 -15.04
C SER A 193 -10.20 -13.89 -13.64
N SER A 194 -10.88 -14.39 -12.61
CA SER A 194 -10.50 -14.28 -11.21
C SER A 194 -11.08 -15.42 -10.39
N VAL A 195 -10.37 -15.80 -9.32
CA VAL A 195 -10.84 -16.73 -8.29
C VAL A 195 -10.58 -16.10 -6.94
N GLU A 196 -11.55 -16.17 -6.06
CA GLU A 196 -11.41 -15.79 -4.65
C GLU A 196 -11.91 -16.96 -3.79
N ILE A 197 -11.10 -17.35 -2.81
CA ILE A 197 -11.49 -18.34 -1.81
C ILE A 197 -11.85 -17.57 -0.55
N ARG A 198 -13.06 -17.81 -0.05
CA ARG A 198 -13.52 -17.28 1.23
C ARG A 198 -13.60 -18.43 2.23
N GLU A 199 -12.78 -18.33 3.27
CA GLU A 199 -12.93 -19.18 4.44
C GLU A 199 -14.22 -18.79 5.18
N VAL A 200 -15.05 -19.78 5.48
CA VAL A 200 -16.19 -19.65 6.37
C VAL A 200 -15.88 -20.54 7.55
N ASN A 201 -15.69 -19.91 8.71
CA ASN A 201 -15.32 -20.58 9.94
C ASN A 201 -16.33 -20.22 11.04
N ASP A 202 -16.59 -21.14 11.96
CA ASP A 202 -17.58 -21.02 13.04
C ASP A 202 -16.96 -20.77 14.43
N VAL A 203 -15.64 -20.51 14.49
CA VAL A 203 -14.92 -20.09 15.71
C VAL A 203 -15.11 -18.62 16.07
#